data_AF-A0A2T9Y9Y1-F1
#
_entry.id   AF-A0A2T9Y9Y1-F1
#
_cell.length_a   1.000
_cell.length_b   1.000
_cell.length_c   1.000
_cell.angle_alpha   90.00
_cell.angle_beta   90.00
_cell.angle_gamma   90.00
#
_symmetry.space_group_name_H-M   'P 1'
#
loop_
_entity.id
_entity.type
_entity.pdbx_description
1 polymer ?
#
loop_
_entity_poly.entity_id
_entity_poly.type
_entity_poly.pdbx_seq_one_letter_code
_entity_poly.pdbx_strand_id
1 'polypeptide(L)'
;MQNEEQTIESEIPRDIKLMSILLQSQGIEDCETNIANQLLEFSKKYTLEVLQDALVYSEHAEKKELDVDDIKLAIQGRVNYSFTNSPESEFYMDLATSVNKVPLPLIPEKYGVRIPPEKHTLTGINFQIVPEKRGRMAQPKGQ
;
A
#
# COMPACT_ATOMS: atom_id res chain seq x y z
N MET A 1 26.07 -24.27 -29.65
CA MET A 1 25.45 -23.07 -29.06
C MET A 1 23.93 -23.22 -28.90
N GLN A 2 23.40 -24.44 -28.71
CA GLN A 2 21.96 -24.71 -28.55
C GLN A 2 21.66 -25.59 -27.32
N ASN A 3 22.66 -25.87 -26.48
CA ASN A 3 22.53 -26.79 -25.34
C ASN A 3 22.57 -26.06 -23.98
N GLU A 4 22.51 -24.73 -23.95
CA GLU A 4 22.57 -23.95 -22.70
C GLU A 4 21.21 -23.33 -22.31
N GLU A 5 20.27 -23.19 -23.23
CA GLU A 5 18.92 -22.66 -22.91
C GLU A 5 18.00 -23.68 -22.22
N GLN A 6 18.31 -24.98 -22.26
CA GLN A 6 17.48 -26.03 -21.63
C GLN A 6 17.84 -26.32 -20.17
N THR A 7 18.97 -25.84 -19.66
CA THR A 7 19.43 -26.17 -18.29
C THR A 7 18.90 -25.21 -17.22
N ILE A 8 18.31 -24.07 -17.61
CA ILE A 8 17.82 -23.03 -16.68
C ILE A 8 16.39 -23.35 -16.19
N GLU A 9 15.61 -24.15 -16.93
CA GLU A 9 14.26 -24.58 -16.51
C GLU A 9 14.25 -25.53 -15.29
N SER A 10 15.37 -26.21 -15.04
CA SER A 10 15.52 -27.19 -13.94
C SER A 10 15.89 -26.58 -12.59
N GLU A 11 16.30 -25.31 -12.50
CA GLU A 11 16.77 -24.71 -11.24
C GLU A 11 15.75 -23.84 -10.52
N ILE A 12 14.55 -23.63 -11.06
CA ILE A 12 13.53 -22.82 -10.39
C ILE A 12 12.83 -23.65 -9.28
N PRO A 13 12.91 -23.25 -7.99
CA PRO A 13 12.22 -23.90 -6.88
C PRO A 13 10.72 -24.08 -7.11
N ARG A 14 10.15 -25.17 -6.57
CA ARG A 14 8.72 -25.51 -6.74
C ARG A 14 7.80 -24.38 -6.27
N ASP A 15 8.12 -23.76 -5.13
CA ASP A 15 7.28 -22.71 -4.53
C ASP A 15 7.20 -21.45 -5.42
N ILE A 16 8.29 -21.13 -6.12
CA ILE A 16 8.32 -20.01 -7.08
C ILE A 16 7.43 -20.35 -8.29
N LYS A 17 7.52 -21.58 -8.81
CA LYS A 17 6.63 -22.04 -9.89
C LYS A 17 5.15 -21.97 -9.48
N LEU A 18 4.81 -22.36 -8.25
CA LEU A 18 3.45 -22.26 -7.71
C LEU A 18 2.96 -20.80 -7.62
N MET A 19 3.81 -19.88 -7.17
CA MET A 19 3.47 -18.45 -7.15
C MET A 19 3.25 -17.89 -8.55
N SER A 20 4.04 -18.29 -9.54
CA SER A 20 3.82 -17.90 -10.94
C SER A 20 2.50 -18.44 -11.50
N ILE A 21 2.15 -19.70 -11.20
CA ILE A 21 0.87 -20.29 -11.60
C ILE A 21 -0.30 -19.56 -10.91
N LEU A 22 -0.14 -19.18 -9.65
CA LEU A 22 -1.15 -18.40 -8.92
C LEU A 22 -1.39 -17.03 -9.59
N LEU A 23 -0.33 -16.31 -9.96
CA LEU A 23 -0.45 -15.03 -10.67
C LEU A 23 -1.15 -15.18 -12.02
N GLN A 24 -0.82 -16.22 -12.78
CA GLN A 24 -1.49 -16.55 -14.04
C GLN A 24 -2.98 -16.86 -13.84
N SER A 25 -3.35 -17.55 -12.76
CA SER A 25 -4.75 -17.84 -12.44
C SER A 25 -5.60 -16.58 -12.17
N GLN A 26 -4.95 -15.49 -11.75
CA GLN A 26 -5.60 -14.19 -11.53
C GLN A 26 -5.61 -13.31 -12.80
N GLY A 27 -5.17 -13.86 -13.94
CA GLY A 27 -5.11 -13.13 -15.22
C GLY A 27 -3.92 -12.19 -15.35
N ILE A 28 -2.87 -12.36 -14.53
CA ILE A 28 -1.65 -11.55 -14.61
C ILE A 28 -0.66 -12.27 -15.52
N GLU A 29 -0.52 -11.78 -16.75
CA GLU A 29 0.31 -12.39 -17.80
C GLU A 29 1.77 -11.88 -17.76
N ASP A 30 1.98 -10.60 -17.41
CA ASP A 30 3.29 -9.97 -17.32
C ASP A 30 3.62 -9.53 -15.88
N CYS A 31 4.71 -10.06 -15.34
CA CYS A 31 5.22 -9.73 -14.00
C CYS A 31 6.75 -9.66 -14.01
N GLU A 32 7.31 -8.79 -13.15
CA GLU A 32 8.74 -8.81 -12.86
C GLU A 32 9.11 -10.12 -12.14
N THR A 33 10.28 -10.69 -12.47
CA THR A 33 10.79 -11.93 -11.89
C THR A 33 10.95 -11.87 -10.36
N ASN A 34 11.15 -10.68 -9.80
CA ASN A 34 11.30 -10.47 -8.36
C ASN A 34 9.99 -10.56 -7.57
N ILE A 35 8.83 -10.42 -8.23
CA ILE A 35 7.53 -10.43 -7.55
C ILE A 35 7.28 -11.79 -6.90
N ALA A 36 7.62 -12.89 -7.58
CA ALA A 36 7.47 -14.23 -7.03
C ALA A 36 8.33 -14.43 -5.75
N ASN A 37 9.55 -13.88 -5.73
CA ASN A 37 10.42 -13.93 -4.56
C ASN A 37 9.87 -13.09 -3.40
N GLN A 38 9.37 -11.88 -3.68
CA GLN A 38 8.78 -11.00 -2.67
C GLN A 38 7.50 -11.60 -2.08
N LEU A 39 6.64 -12.19 -2.90
CA LEU A 39 5.43 -12.87 -2.43
C LEU A 39 5.76 -14.10 -1.57
N LEU A 40 6.81 -14.84 -1.93
CA LEU A 40 7.27 -15.97 -1.14
C LEU A 40 7.86 -15.53 0.21
N GLU A 41 8.67 -14.46 0.23
CA GLU A 41 9.19 -13.86 1.46
C GLU A 41 8.05 -13.36 2.36
N PHE A 42 7.08 -12.66 1.77
CA PHE A 42 5.88 -12.20 2.48
C PHE A 42 5.09 -13.37 3.07
N SER A 43 4.83 -14.43 2.28
CA SER A 43 4.10 -15.60 2.73
C SER A 43 4.80 -16.29 3.90
N LYS A 44 6.12 -16.47 3.80
CA LYS A 44 6.91 -17.06 4.90
C LYS A 44 6.91 -16.18 6.14
N LYS A 45 7.12 -14.88 5.99
CA LYS A 45 7.10 -13.93 7.11
C LYS A 45 5.74 -13.94 7.81
N TYR A 46 4.65 -13.87 7.04
CA TYR A 46 3.29 -13.92 7.57
C TYR A 46 3.04 -15.22 8.35
N THR A 47 3.39 -16.38 7.78
CA THR A 47 3.22 -17.67 8.47
C THR A 47 4.05 -17.75 9.75
N LEU A 48 5.30 -17.27 9.74
CA LEU A 48 6.14 -17.26 10.94
C LEU A 48 5.54 -16.38 12.05
N GLU A 49 5.08 -15.19 11.72
CA GLU A 49 4.45 -14.29 12.68
C GLU A 49 3.15 -14.89 13.25
N VAL A 50 2.30 -15.50 12.40
CA VAL A 50 1.07 -16.18 12.87
C VAL A 50 1.39 -17.37 13.77
N LEU A 51 2.40 -18.17 13.44
CA LEU A 51 2.80 -19.31 14.26
C LEU A 51 3.41 -18.87 15.59
N GLN A 52 4.15 -17.76 15.62
CA GLN A 52 4.67 -17.18 16.86
C GLN A 52 3.53 -16.75 17.80
N ASP A 53 2.52 -16.05 17.27
CA ASP A 53 1.36 -15.64 18.06
C ASP A 53 0.54 -16.86 18.54
N ALA A 54 0.35 -17.87 17.68
CA ALA A 54 -0.35 -19.09 18.04
C ALA A 54 0.37 -19.90 19.14
N LEU A 55 1.70 -19.92 19.13
CA LEU A 55 2.49 -20.55 20.20
C LEU A 55 2.28 -19.85 21.54
N VAL A 56 2.23 -18.51 21.56
CA VAL A 56 1.92 -17.73 22.77
C VAL A 56 0.52 -18.08 23.29
N TYR A 57 -0.46 -18.27 22.41
CA TYR A 57 -1.82 -18.66 22.80
C TYR A 57 -1.91 -20.09 23.33
N SER A 58 -1.19 -21.03 22.72
CA SER A 58 -1.08 -22.41 23.21
C SER A 58 -0.42 -22.46 24.59
N GLU A 59 0.64 -21.68 24.82
CA GLU A 59 1.31 -21.57 26.12
C GLU A 59 0.37 -20.97 27.17
N HIS A 60 -0.38 -19.92 26.82
CA HIS A 60 -1.36 -19.32 27.71
C HIS A 60 -2.50 -20.29 28.11
N ALA A 61 -2.86 -21.21 27.22
CA ALA A 61 -3.86 -22.24 27.47
C ALA A 61 -3.28 -23.52 28.13
N GLU A 62 -1.98 -23.52 28.51
CA GLU A 62 -1.24 -24.66 29.06
C GLU A 62 -1.30 -25.93 28.17
N LYS A 63 -1.51 -25.76 26.86
CA LYS A 63 -1.54 -26.85 25.89
C LYS A 63 -0.11 -27.20 25.46
N LYS A 64 0.17 -28.50 25.36
CA LYS A 64 1.47 -29.01 24.87
C LYS A 64 1.58 -29.06 23.35
N GLU A 65 0.45 -29.09 22.66
CA GLU A 65 0.36 -29.15 21.20
C GLU A 65 -0.46 -27.98 20.70
N LEU A 66 -0.04 -27.44 19.56
CA LEU A 66 -0.68 -26.30 18.91
C LEU A 66 -1.92 -26.79 18.14
N ASP A 67 -3.06 -26.16 18.41
CA ASP A 67 -4.34 -26.50 17.80
C ASP A 67 -4.73 -25.51 16.69
N VAL A 68 -5.67 -25.94 15.84
CA VAL A 68 -6.23 -25.11 14.76
C VAL A 68 -6.91 -23.86 15.33
N ASP A 69 -7.50 -23.95 16.51
CA ASP A 69 -8.16 -22.80 17.14
C ASP A 69 -7.16 -21.74 17.62
N ASP A 70 -5.94 -22.14 18.00
CA ASP A 70 -4.87 -21.20 18.37
C ASP A 70 -4.39 -20.43 17.12
N ILE A 71 -4.30 -21.11 15.97
CA ILE A 71 -3.99 -20.48 14.66
C ILE A 71 -5.10 -19.52 14.24
N LYS A 72 -6.37 -19.93 14.34
CA LYS A 72 -7.51 -19.07 13.98
C LYS A 72 -7.52 -17.80 14.82
N LEU A 73 -7.28 -17.91 16.13
CA LEU A 73 -7.21 -16.77 17.03
C LEU A 73 -6.06 -15.83 16.65
N ALA A 74 -4.88 -16.38 16.32
CA ALA A 74 -3.73 -15.60 15.85
C ALA A 74 -4.01 -14.83 14.57
N ILE A 75 -4.67 -15.47 13.60
CA ILE A 75 -5.09 -14.80 12.35
C ILE A 75 -6.10 -13.68 12.65
N GLN A 76 -7.12 -13.94 13.48
CA GLN A 76 -8.13 -12.94 13.84
C GLN A 76 -7.54 -11.71 14.53
N GLY A 77 -6.56 -11.91 15.42
CA GLY A 77 -5.84 -10.81 16.06
C GLY A 77 -5.12 -9.90 15.07
N ARG A 78 -4.53 -10.47 14.01
CA ARG A 78 -3.77 -9.70 13.01
C ARG A 78 -4.61 -9.08 11.91
N VAL A 79 -5.66 -9.76 11.46
CA VAL A 79 -6.53 -9.27 10.37
C VAL A 79 -7.06 -7.87 10.68
N ASN A 80 -7.37 -7.59 11.94
CA ASN A 80 -7.88 -6.28 12.38
C ASN A 80 -6.93 -5.09 12.12
N TYR A 81 -5.62 -5.32 11.97
CA TYR A 81 -4.62 -4.25 11.80
C TYR A 81 -3.82 -4.34 10.50
N SER A 82 -3.65 -5.56 9.96
CA SER A 82 -2.81 -5.81 8.77
C SER A 82 -3.59 -5.83 7.46
N PHE A 83 -4.89 -6.11 7.51
CA PHE A 83 -5.74 -6.18 6.33
C PHE A 83 -6.96 -5.30 6.50
N THR A 84 -7.16 -4.37 5.59
CA THR A 84 -8.37 -3.55 5.58
C THR A 84 -9.45 -4.29 4.80
N ASN A 85 -10.51 -4.71 5.50
CA ASN A 85 -11.75 -5.04 4.81
C ASN A 85 -12.44 -3.72 4.42
N SER A 86 -13.05 -3.70 3.24
CA SER A 86 -13.90 -2.57 2.86
C SER A 86 -15.01 -2.42 3.91
N PRO A 87 -15.20 -1.23 4.50
CA PRO A 87 -16.32 -0.98 5.40
C PRO A 87 -17.65 -1.36 4.73
N GLU A 88 -18.62 -1.78 5.53
CA GLU A 88 -19.95 -2.15 5.05
C GLU A 88 -20.66 -0.99 4.35
N SER A 89 -21.50 -1.28 3.36
CA SER A 89 -22.24 -0.25 2.61
C SER A 89 -23.12 0.63 3.52
N GLU A 90 -23.61 0.09 4.63
CA GLU A 90 -24.42 0.81 5.61
C GLU A 90 -23.63 1.95 6.26
N PHE A 91 -22.37 1.71 6.61
CA PHE A 91 -21.48 2.73 7.17
C PHE A 91 -21.33 3.93 6.22
N TYR A 92 -21.18 3.67 4.91
CA TYR A 92 -21.11 4.73 3.91
C TYR A 92 -22.45 5.46 3.74
N MET A 93 -23.57 4.77 3.85
CA MET A 93 -24.91 5.37 3.74
C MET A 93 -25.20 6.31 4.92
N ASP A 94 -24.83 5.90 6.14
CA ASP A 94 -24.95 6.72 7.34
C ASP A 94 -24.05 7.96 7.26
N LEU A 95 -22.80 7.77 6.80
CA LEU A 95 -21.87 8.87 6.58
C LEU A 95 -22.40 9.84 5.52
N ALA A 96 -22.89 9.32 4.39
CA ALA A 96 -23.49 10.12 3.33
C ALA A 96 -24.70 10.90 3.84
N THR A 97 -25.58 10.27 4.61
CA THR A 97 -26.74 10.93 5.22
C THR A 97 -26.30 12.03 6.20
N SER A 98 -25.24 11.82 6.97
CA SER A 98 -24.69 12.82 7.89
C SER A 98 -24.08 14.01 7.15
N VAL A 99 -23.26 13.76 6.13
CA VAL A 99 -22.56 14.80 5.35
C VAL A 99 -23.55 15.57 4.46
N ASN A 100 -24.47 14.88 3.80
CA ASN A 100 -25.42 15.48 2.87
C ASN A 100 -26.55 16.26 3.55
N LYS A 101 -26.63 16.27 4.90
CA LYS A 101 -27.53 17.16 5.64
C LYS A 101 -27.19 18.63 5.47
N VAL A 102 -25.92 18.95 5.20
CA VAL A 102 -25.47 20.33 5.02
C VAL A 102 -25.80 20.76 3.58
N PRO A 103 -26.68 21.76 3.38
CA PRO A 103 -27.01 22.21 2.03
C PRO A 103 -25.77 22.83 1.36
N LEU A 104 -25.75 22.75 0.04
CA LEU A 104 -24.68 23.36 -0.75
C LEU A 104 -24.62 24.88 -0.53
N PRO A 105 -23.41 25.48 -0.52
CA PRO A 105 -23.28 26.93 -0.42
C PRO A 105 -23.86 27.61 -1.65
N LEU A 106 -24.37 28.83 -1.46
CA LEU A 106 -24.89 29.66 -2.55
C LEU A 106 -23.81 29.88 -3.63
N ILE A 107 -24.20 29.66 -4.89
CA ILE A 107 -23.31 29.84 -6.04
C ILE A 107 -23.34 31.33 -6.45
N PRO A 108 -22.22 32.08 -6.36
CA PRO A 108 -22.17 33.46 -6.82
C PRO A 108 -22.10 33.54 -8.35
N GLU A 109 -22.68 34.58 -8.96
CA GLU A 109 -22.71 34.81 -10.42
C GLU A 109 -21.36 35.20 -11.05
N LYS A 110 -20.26 35.12 -10.28
CA LYS A 110 -18.92 35.44 -10.80
C LYS A 110 -18.37 34.23 -11.56
N TYR A 111 -18.06 34.43 -12.83
CA TYR A 111 -17.35 33.45 -13.64
C TYR A 111 -15.92 33.23 -13.12
N GLY A 112 -15.56 31.99 -12.77
CA GLY A 112 -14.19 31.60 -12.41
C GLY A 112 -14.09 30.55 -11.31
N VAL A 113 -12.89 30.03 -11.09
CA VAL A 113 -12.58 29.09 -10.00
C VAL A 113 -12.47 29.84 -8.68
N ARG A 114 -13.24 29.42 -7.67
CA ARG A 114 -13.20 30.01 -6.33
C ARG A 114 -12.11 29.37 -5.50
N ILE A 115 -11.02 30.10 -5.29
CA ILE A 115 -10.01 29.71 -4.31
C ILE A 115 -10.52 29.97 -2.88
N PRO A 116 -10.14 29.15 -1.88
CA PRO A 116 -10.36 29.46 -0.47
C PRO A 116 -9.76 30.83 -0.10
N PRO A 117 -10.10 31.37 1.09
CA PRO A 117 -9.42 32.57 1.60
C PRO A 117 -7.90 32.40 1.57
N GLU A 118 -7.16 33.50 1.43
CA GLU A 118 -5.68 33.48 1.32
C GLU A 118 -5.01 32.72 2.48
N LYS A 119 -5.57 32.82 3.70
CA LYS A 119 -5.11 32.09 4.89
C LYS A 119 -5.17 30.57 4.75
N HIS A 120 -6.08 30.05 3.92
CA HIS A 120 -6.26 28.62 3.65
C HIS A 120 -5.74 28.24 2.26
N THR A 121 -5.02 29.14 1.59
CA THR A 121 -4.51 28.94 0.24
C THR A 121 -2.98 28.91 0.27
N LEU A 122 -2.38 27.85 -0.26
CA LEU A 122 -0.92 27.68 -0.36
C LEU A 122 -0.35 28.44 -1.57
N THR A 123 -0.67 29.72 -1.72
CA THR A 123 -0.14 30.60 -2.80
C THR A 123 1.13 31.34 -2.38
N GLY A 124 1.43 31.39 -1.08
CA GLY A 124 2.63 32.00 -0.54
C GLY A 124 3.86 31.10 -0.63
N ILE A 125 5.04 31.71 -0.61
CA ILE A 125 6.31 31.00 -0.48
C ILE A 125 6.37 30.33 0.90
N ASN A 126 6.28 29.00 0.95
CA ASN A 126 6.33 28.19 2.19
C ASN A 126 7.77 27.72 2.53
N PHE A 127 8.79 28.48 2.10
CA PHE A 127 10.18 28.19 2.42
C PHE A 127 10.90 29.47 2.86
N GLN A 128 11.72 29.36 3.90
CA GLN A 128 12.42 30.50 4.49
C GLN A 128 13.72 30.86 3.75
N ILE A 129 14.26 29.90 3.00
CA ILE A 129 15.46 30.08 2.18
C ILE A 129 15.00 30.32 0.74
N VAL A 130 14.89 31.58 0.35
CA VAL A 130 14.68 31.93 -1.05
C VAL A 130 16.00 31.69 -1.78
N PRO A 131 16.08 30.75 -2.75
CA PRO A 131 17.30 30.58 -3.52
C PRO A 131 17.61 31.90 -4.21
N GLU A 132 18.78 32.44 -3.90
CA GLU A 132 19.26 33.70 -4.46
C GLU A 132 19.24 33.57 -5.98
N LYS A 133 18.52 34.48 -6.67
CA LYS A 133 18.58 34.54 -8.12
C LYS A 133 20.05 34.79 -8.46
N ARG A 134 20.75 33.78 -9.00
CA ARG A 134 22.09 33.93 -9.58
C ARG A 134 22.03 35.18 -10.45
N GLY A 135 22.65 36.25 -9.97
CA GLY A 135 22.65 37.53 -10.65
C GLY A 135 23.13 37.28 -12.07
N ARG A 136 22.34 37.70 -13.07
CA ARG A 136 22.84 37.79 -14.44
C ARG A 136 24.12 38.60 -14.34
N MET A 137 25.25 37.94 -14.64
CA MET A 137 26.56 38.58 -14.69
C MET A 137 26.41 39.87 -15.48
N ALA A 138 26.72 40.99 -14.83
CA ALA A 138 26.71 42.29 -15.47
C ALA A 138 27.65 42.21 -16.69
N GLN A 139 27.10 42.34 -17.89
CA GLN A 139 27.91 42.53 -19.10
C GLN A 139 28.72 43.83 -18.92
N PRO A 140 30.04 43.80 -19.19
CA PRO A 140 30.85 45.01 -19.11
C PRO A 140 30.34 46.00 -20.17
N LYS A 141 30.15 47.26 -19.76
CA LYS A 141 29.86 48.35 -20.68
C LYS A 141 31.02 48.46 -21.67
N GLY A 142 30.77 48.12 -22.92
CA GLY A 142 31.61 48.49 -24.06
C GLY A 142 31.50 49.99 -24.33
N GLN A 143 32.58 50.51 -24.91
CA GLN A 143 32.93 51.90 -25.22
C GLN A 143 31.80 52.77 -25.79
#